data_AF-A0A2W7R6K2-F1
#
_entry.id   AF-A0A2W7R6K2-F1
#
_cell.length_a   1.000
_cell.length_b   1.000
_cell.length_c   1.000
_cell.angle_alpha   90.00
_cell.angle_beta   90.00
_cell.angle_gamma   90.00
#
_symmetry.space_group_name_H-M   'P 1'
#
loop_
_entity.id
_entity.type
_entity.pdbx_description
1 polymer ?
#
loop_
_entity_poly.entity_id
_entity_poly.type
_entity_poly.pdbx_seq_one_letter_code
_entity_poly.pdbx_strand_id
1 'polypeptide(L)'
;MMWRNLIVLIVLLLSFSCNPISERKQPPPSLELLAATDLNLNGEQLANAYCATCHIKPEPDILDKSIWREKVLPDMRKRMGLILAEDFGQALPEDTGVPPGVYSKKQFIRATDWEKILTYYLDNAPESALPQVKKPEPRKGIPGFAISRPDFHRIKGNLSTMLRVQPETGDLWLGDRLKMIYILDSKNGFLIKDSIPTEVAPVDIVWSDDNSFELLTMGRMDPASDTLGKVSKFWNESGEWKSEELLNKLIRPVNLAVADWNGDGEEDHVVSQFGDHFGKMSIYLSGATGASELILRPEPGARRALAVDFDQDGDLDVLGLMAQAQEGVYVWLNEGDGQFKEKASLRFQPAFGASDFRFVDLNKDGHKDIIIVNGDNADLSQVLKNYHGVHIYLNDGKNEFEESWFYPMHGASGIEIADFDGDGDQDFFVLSFFPDGSQLPKQDLVFFQQNEKRGYDPFVLVESFEAHWLTITSGDTDLDGDIDVVVGAFEFEDLYRGAKNTWTPFIYLENEMN
;
A
#
# COMPACT_ATOMS: atom_id res chain seq x y z
N MET A 1 8.22 -45.79 -42.94
CA MET A 1 9.32 -45.50 -41.98
C MET A 1 9.22 -44.01 -41.64
N MET A 2 8.29 -43.65 -40.75
CA MET A 2 7.73 -42.29 -40.71
C MET A 2 7.47 -41.83 -39.26
N TRP A 3 8.41 -42.05 -38.34
CA TRP A 3 8.26 -41.74 -36.91
C TRP A 3 9.58 -41.23 -36.27
N ARG A 4 10.38 -40.47 -37.01
CA ARG A 4 11.57 -39.76 -36.49
C ARG A 4 11.70 -38.46 -37.28
N ASN A 5 10.93 -37.44 -36.94
CA ASN A 5 11.17 -36.03 -37.37
C ASN A 5 10.24 -35.01 -36.67
N LEU A 6 9.39 -35.41 -35.71
CA LEU A 6 8.50 -34.46 -35.01
C LEU A 6 9.08 -33.89 -33.70
N ILE A 7 10.19 -34.42 -33.19
CA ILE A 7 10.74 -34.03 -31.87
C ILE A 7 11.83 -32.95 -31.96
N VAL A 8 12.40 -32.71 -33.15
CA VAL A 8 13.51 -31.74 -33.31
C VAL A 8 12.99 -30.31 -33.56
N LEU A 9 11.71 -30.12 -33.86
CA LEU A 9 11.15 -28.78 -34.15
C LEU A 9 10.64 -28.01 -32.91
N ILE A 10 10.55 -28.63 -31.73
CA ILE A 10 10.07 -27.98 -30.49
C ILE A 10 11.21 -27.39 -29.66
N VAL A 11 12.45 -27.85 -29.84
CA VAL A 11 13.60 -27.44 -29.01
C VAL A 11 14.31 -26.17 -29.55
N LEU A 12 13.97 -25.72 -30.77
CA LEU A 12 14.66 -24.60 -31.43
C LEU A 12 13.92 -23.25 -31.39
N LEU A 13 12.84 -23.13 -30.61
CA LEU A 13 12.12 -21.86 -30.40
C LEU A 13 12.23 -21.30 -28.96
N LEU A 14 13.04 -21.93 -28.09
CA LEU A 14 13.25 -21.49 -26.70
C LEU A 14 14.61 -20.79 -26.48
N SER A 15 15.35 -20.52 -27.54
CA SER A 15 16.61 -19.77 -27.47
C SER A 15 16.44 -18.48 -28.28
N PHE A 16 16.57 -17.35 -27.59
CA PHE A 16 16.43 -15.97 -28.08
C PHE A 16 14.99 -15.44 -28.23
N SER A 17 14.33 -15.15 -27.11
CA SER A 17 13.59 -13.88 -27.02
C SER A 17 13.64 -13.33 -25.59
N CYS A 18 14.42 -12.27 -25.41
CA CYS A 18 14.29 -11.35 -24.28
C CYS A 18 13.13 -10.38 -24.55
N ASN A 19 11.96 -10.89 -24.90
CA ASN A 19 10.75 -10.08 -25.07
C ASN A 19 9.83 -10.24 -23.85
N PRO A 20 9.09 -9.19 -23.48
CA PRO A 20 8.11 -9.24 -22.40
C PRO A 20 7.08 -10.36 -22.63
N ILE A 21 6.44 -10.80 -21.54
CA ILE A 21 5.53 -11.95 -21.43
C ILE A 21 4.38 -11.93 -22.45
N SER A 22 4.09 -10.80 -23.09
CA SER A 22 3.00 -10.61 -24.06
C SER A 22 3.17 -11.35 -25.41
N GLU A 23 4.34 -11.92 -25.73
CA GLU A 23 4.58 -12.55 -27.06
C GLU A 23 4.62 -14.10 -27.09
N ARG A 24 4.37 -14.80 -25.96
CA ARG A 24 4.36 -16.27 -25.97
C ARG A 24 3.07 -16.81 -26.63
N LYS A 25 3.21 -17.48 -27.79
CA LYS A 25 2.11 -18.18 -28.50
C LYS A 25 1.59 -19.44 -27.80
N GLN A 26 2.29 -19.95 -26.78
CA GLN A 26 1.85 -21.07 -25.95
C GLN A 26 1.83 -20.64 -24.49
N PRO A 27 0.80 -21.05 -23.72
CA PRO A 27 0.77 -20.76 -22.29
C PRO A 27 1.98 -21.43 -21.61
N PRO A 28 2.53 -20.83 -20.55
CA PRO A 28 3.57 -21.47 -19.76
C PRO A 28 3.07 -22.85 -19.26
N PRO A 29 3.96 -23.86 -19.16
CA PRO A 29 3.59 -25.17 -18.63
C PRO A 29 3.03 -25.04 -17.21
N SER A 30 2.00 -25.82 -16.87
CA SER A 30 1.44 -25.80 -15.52
C SER A 30 2.47 -26.28 -14.49
N LEU A 31 2.28 -25.90 -13.22
CA LEU A 31 3.14 -26.37 -12.13
C LEU A 31 3.17 -27.90 -12.04
N GLU A 32 2.06 -28.59 -12.34
CA GLU A 32 2.04 -30.05 -12.43
C GLU A 32 2.92 -30.61 -13.54
N LEU A 33 2.89 -29.97 -14.71
CA LEU A 33 3.69 -30.42 -15.85
C LEU A 33 5.19 -30.21 -15.58
N LEU A 34 5.55 -29.07 -14.98
CA LEU A 34 6.91 -28.78 -14.52
C LEU A 34 7.37 -29.78 -13.45
N ALA A 35 6.51 -30.13 -12.50
CA ALA A 35 6.83 -31.12 -11.47
C ALA A 35 7.01 -32.54 -12.02
N ALA A 36 6.26 -32.89 -13.08
CA ALA A 36 6.20 -34.25 -13.62
C ALA A 36 7.29 -34.55 -14.66
N THR A 37 7.91 -33.54 -15.28
CA THR A 37 8.81 -33.72 -16.42
C THR A 37 10.14 -33.01 -16.21
N ASP A 38 11.25 -33.71 -16.49
CA ASP A 38 12.55 -33.05 -16.57
C ASP A 38 12.75 -32.32 -17.89
N LEU A 39 12.57 -31.00 -17.85
CA LEU A 39 12.81 -30.13 -19.01
C LEU A 39 14.29 -29.75 -19.19
N ASN A 40 15.20 -30.25 -18.33
CA ASN A 40 16.63 -29.94 -18.34
C ASN A 40 16.93 -28.42 -18.34
N LEU A 41 16.10 -27.65 -17.66
CA LEU A 41 16.25 -26.21 -17.50
C LEU A 41 17.34 -25.88 -16.47
N ASN A 42 18.00 -24.74 -16.66
CA ASN A 42 18.93 -24.17 -15.68
C ASN A 42 18.16 -23.42 -14.55
N GLY A 43 18.87 -22.95 -13.52
CA GLY A 43 18.26 -22.28 -12.36
C GLY A 43 17.47 -21.02 -12.70
N GLU A 44 17.99 -20.18 -13.59
CA GLU A 44 17.32 -18.95 -14.05
C GLU A 44 16.03 -19.27 -14.83
N GLN A 45 16.10 -20.24 -15.74
CA GLN A 45 14.94 -20.69 -16.52
C GLN A 45 13.88 -21.32 -15.62
N LEU A 46 14.28 -22.06 -14.60
CA LEU A 46 13.38 -22.59 -13.58
C LEU A 46 12.76 -21.47 -12.73
N ALA A 47 13.54 -20.47 -12.31
CA ALA A 47 13.00 -19.30 -11.62
C ALA A 47 11.98 -18.56 -12.49
N ASN A 48 12.23 -18.40 -13.79
CA ASN A 48 11.26 -17.84 -14.72
C ASN A 48 10.00 -18.72 -14.86
N ALA A 49 10.14 -20.05 -14.86
CA ALA A 49 8.99 -20.96 -14.99
C ALA A 49 8.14 -21.01 -13.71
N TYR A 50 8.77 -21.02 -12.54
CA TYR A 50 8.10 -21.16 -11.26
C TYR A 50 7.66 -19.82 -10.67
N CYS A 51 8.56 -18.83 -10.58
CA CYS A 51 8.28 -17.55 -9.92
C CYS A 51 7.42 -16.63 -10.82
N ALA A 52 7.71 -16.58 -12.12
CA ALA A 52 7.00 -15.67 -13.03
C ALA A 52 5.56 -16.11 -13.37
N THR A 53 5.11 -17.25 -12.84
CA THR A 53 3.75 -17.75 -13.03
C THR A 53 2.74 -16.98 -12.17
N CYS A 54 3.15 -16.50 -11.00
CA CYS A 54 2.25 -15.83 -10.04
C CYS A 54 2.47 -14.32 -9.95
N HIS A 55 3.70 -13.85 -10.10
CA HIS A 55 4.07 -12.43 -9.97
C HIS A 55 5.29 -12.13 -10.86
N ILE A 56 5.78 -10.89 -10.88
CA ILE A 56 7.06 -10.58 -11.56
C ILE A 56 8.18 -11.41 -10.91
N LYS A 57 9.03 -12.06 -11.71
CA LYS A 57 10.17 -12.81 -11.18
C LYS A 57 11.09 -11.84 -10.42
N PRO A 58 11.35 -12.04 -9.13
CA PRO A 58 12.32 -11.22 -8.42
C PRO A 58 13.73 -11.50 -8.96
N GLU A 59 14.51 -10.44 -9.19
CA GLU A 59 15.92 -10.59 -9.58
C GLU A 59 16.79 -10.91 -8.35
N PRO A 60 17.88 -11.67 -8.46
CA PRO A 60 18.67 -12.04 -7.28
C PRO A 60 19.22 -10.86 -6.47
N ASP A 61 19.39 -9.71 -7.10
CA ASP A 61 19.97 -8.50 -6.51
C ASP A 61 19.00 -7.65 -5.67
N ILE A 62 17.70 -7.97 -5.67
CA ILE A 62 16.71 -7.24 -4.87
C ILE A 62 16.85 -7.46 -3.36
N LEU A 63 17.56 -8.52 -2.95
CA LEU A 63 17.77 -8.93 -1.56
C LEU A 63 19.16 -9.54 -1.40
N ASP A 64 19.71 -9.48 -0.19
CA ASP A 64 20.98 -10.12 0.10
C ASP A 64 20.89 -11.64 0.21
N LYS A 65 22.05 -12.27 0.06
CA LYS A 65 22.22 -13.73 0.08
C LYS A 65 21.71 -14.38 1.36
N SER A 66 21.81 -13.70 2.50
CA SER A 66 21.36 -14.25 3.78
C SER A 66 19.84 -14.33 3.84
N ILE A 67 19.14 -13.27 3.41
CA ILE A 67 17.67 -13.23 3.34
C ILE A 67 17.15 -14.25 2.34
N TRP A 68 17.76 -14.36 1.15
CA TRP A 68 17.39 -15.39 0.19
C TRP A 68 17.51 -16.80 0.79
N ARG A 69 18.65 -17.10 1.40
CA ARG A 69 18.97 -18.43 1.95
C ARG A 69 18.09 -18.81 3.15
N GLU A 70 17.90 -17.88 4.07
CA GLU A 70 17.38 -18.18 5.40
C GLU A 70 15.89 -17.87 5.55
N LYS A 71 15.33 -17.04 4.66
CA LYS A 71 13.95 -16.55 4.76
C LYS A 71 13.12 -16.88 3.53
N VAL A 72 13.43 -16.25 2.39
CA VAL A 72 12.52 -16.23 1.22
C VAL A 72 12.48 -17.58 0.50
N LEU A 73 13.64 -18.16 0.16
CA LEU A 73 13.67 -19.43 -0.57
C LEU A 73 13.11 -20.59 0.27
N PRO A 74 13.45 -20.76 1.57
CA PRO A 74 12.81 -21.76 2.41
C PRO A 74 11.29 -21.64 2.47
N ASP A 75 10.75 -20.41 2.57
CA ASP A 75 9.30 -20.18 2.55
C ASP A 75 8.67 -20.60 1.21
N MET A 76 9.29 -20.17 0.11
CA MET A 76 8.81 -20.41 -1.25
C MET A 76 8.74 -21.92 -1.57
N ARG A 77 9.77 -22.71 -1.24
CA ARG A 77 9.73 -24.17 -1.48
C ARG A 77 8.65 -24.87 -0.68
N LYS A 78 8.42 -24.45 0.57
CA LYS A 78 7.37 -25.01 1.43
C LYS A 78 5.99 -24.69 0.86
N ARG A 79 5.77 -23.47 0.33
CA ARG A 79 4.51 -23.11 -0.36
C ARG A 79 4.22 -24.01 -1.56
N MET A 80 5.27 -24.41 -2.28
CA MET A 80 5.20 -25.39 -3.38
C MET A 80 5.17 -26.85 -2.91
N GLY A 81 5.04 -27.12 -1.61
CA GLY A 81 4.91 -28.46 -1.04
C GLY A 81 6.20 -29.28 -1.00
N LEU A 82 7.37 -28.63 -1.16
CA LEU A 82 8.67 -29.29 -0.99
C LEU A 82 9.17 -29.11 0.46
N ILE A 83 8.93 -30.15 1.27
CA ILE A 83 9.45 -30.27 2.64
C ILE A 83 10.73 -31.10 2.62
N LEU A 84 11.79 -30.58 3.24
CA LEU A 84 13.13 -31.18 3.29
C LEU A 84 13.50 -31.65 4.69
N ALA A 85 14.59 -32.39 4.82
CA ALA A 85 15.05 -32.97 6.08
C ALA A 85 15.26 -31.92 7.21
N GLU A 86 15.65 -30.71 6.84
CA GLU A 86 15.89 -29.57 7.76
C GLU A 86 14.62 -28.96 8.37
N ASP A 87 13.45 -29.22 7.78
CA ASP A 87 12.17 -28.71 8.30
C ASP A 87 11.61 -29.58 9.43
N PHE A 88 12.09 -30.84 9.55
CA PHE A 88 11.57 -31.76 10.57
C PHE A 88 11.97 -31.29 11.97
N GLY A 89 10.99 -31.18 12.86
CA GLY A 89 11.17 -30.68 14.22
C GLY A 89 11.02 -29.17 14.35
N GLN A 90 10.79 -28.45 13.25
CA GLN A 90 10.32 -27.06 13.27
C GLN A 90 8.79 -27.02 13.23
N ALA A 91 8.20 -25.94 13.75
CA ALA A 91 6.77 -25.71 13.62
C ALA A 91 6.43 -25.56 12.12
N LEU A 92 5.43 -26.30 11.65
CA LEU A 92 4.92 -26.09 10.31
C LEU A 92 4.13 -24.76 10.28
N PRO A 93 3.98 -24.12 9.12
CA PRO A 93 3.23 -22.88 9.01
C PRO A 93 1.80 -22.99 9.58
N GLU A 94 1.13 -24.12 9.40
CA GLU A 94 -0.20 -24.36 9.97
C GLU A 94 -0.18 -24.41 11.51
N ASP A 95 0.92 -24.88 12.13
CA ASP A 95 1.08 -24.89 13.59
C ASP A 95 1.22 -23.46 14.16
N THR A 96 1.60 -22.50 13.30
CA THR A 96 1.73 -21.07 13.63
C THR A 96 0.50 -20.24 13.28
N GLY A 97 -0.60 -20.88 12.89
CA GLY A 97 -1.86 -20.20 12.58
C GLY A 97 -2.04 -19.79 11.12
N VAL A 98 -1.16 -20.23 10.21
CA VAL A 98 -1.37 -20.03 8.78
C VAL A 98 -2.60 -20.84 8.32
N PRO A 99 -3.55 -20.24 7.57
CA PRO A 99 -4.72 -20.94 7.09
C PRO A 99 -4.42 -22.13 6.14
N PRO A 100 -5.30 -23.15 6.11
CA PRO A 100 -5.19 -24.24 5.14
C PRO A 100 -5.22 -23.71 3.70
N GLY A 101 -4.36 -24.27 2.84
CA GLY A 101 -4.31 -23.94 1.40
C GLY A 101 -3.22 -22.93 1.02
N VAL A 102 -2.65 -22.21 1.99
CA VAL A 102 -1.49 -21.32 1.76
C VAL A 102 -0.24 -22.14 1.40
N TYR A 103 -0.03 -23.26 2.09
CA TYR A 103 1.05 -24.21 1.83
C TYR A 103 0.48 -25.45 1.15
N SER A 104 1.02 -25.78 -0.03
CA SER A 104 0.53 -26.92 -0.79
C SER A 104 0.91 -28.24 -0.12
N LYS A 105 -0.08 -29.13 0.06
CA LYS A 105 0.17 -30.52 0.45
C LYS A 105 0.70 -31.38 -0.71
N LYS A 106 0.60 -30.86 -1.95
CA LYS A 106 1.09 -31.49 -3.17
C LYS A 106 2.43 -30.85 -3.53
N GLN A 107 3.43 -31.68 -3.80
CA GLN A 107 4.73 -31.21 -4.25
C GLN A 107 4.66 -30.77 -5.71
N PHE A 108 4.91 -29.47 -5.95
CA PHE A 108 4.93 -28.85 -7.28
C PHE A 108 6.33 -28.60 -7.82
N ILE A 109 7.38 -28.88 -7.04
CA ILE A 109 8.76 -28.73 -7.47
C ILE A 109 9.61 -29.92 -7.05
N ARG A 110 10.47 -30.39 -7.94
CA ARG A 110 11.43 -31.48 -7.66
C ARG A 110 12.59 -30.92 -6.85
N ALA A 111 13.10 -31.70 -5.89
CA ALA A 111 14.26 -31.29 -5.09
C ALA A 111 15.47 -30.91 -5.97
N THR A 112 15.70 -31.64 -7.07
CA THR A 112 16.79 -31.35 -8.01
C THR A 112 16.62 -30.04 -8.78
N ASP A 113 15.38 -29.62 -9.06
CA ASP A 113 15.12 -28.33 -9.71
C ASP A 113 15.21 -27.19 -8.70
N TRP A 114 14.74 -27.44 -7.48
CA TRP A 114 14.90 -26.51 -6.37
C TRP A 114 16.37 -26.16 -6.12
N GLU A 115 17.26 -27.15 -6.07
CA GLU A 115 18.71 -26.91 -5.90
C GLU A 115 19.29 -26.00 -6.98
N LYS A 116 18.81 -26.10 -8.23
CA LYS A 116 19.24 -25.22 -9.32
C LYS A 116 18.76 -23.78 -9.11
N ILE A 117 17.52 -23.59 -8.66
CA ILE A 117 16.98 -22.26 -8.32
C ILE A 117 17.77 -21.67 -7.15
N LEU A 118 17.97 -22.46 -6.08
CA LEU A 118 18.75 -22.06 -4.92
C LEU A 118 20.17 -21.62 -5.32
N THR A 119 20.86 -22.42 -6.13
CA THR A 119 22.19 -22.07 -6.65
C THR A 119 22.17 -20.78 -7.44
N TYR A 120 21.20 -20.61 -8.36
CA TYR A 120 21.07 -19.38 -9.16
C TYR A 120 20.94 -18.13 -8.29
N TYR A 121 20.02 -18.12 -7.31
CA TYR A 121 19.87 -16.95 -6.45
C TYR A 121 21.09 -16.72 -5.56
N LEU A 122 21.66 -17.76 -4.95
CA LEU A 122 22.81 -17.61 -4.06
C LEU A 122 24.13 -17.26 -4.77
N ASP A 123 24.27 -17.61 -6.05
CA ASP A 123 25.46 -17.24 -6.84
C ASP A 123 25.39 -15.79 -7.35
N ASN A 124 24.18 -15.24 -7.52
CA ASN A 124 23.96 -13.92 -8.13
C ASN A 124 23.50 -12.84 -7.14
N ALA A 125 23.02 -13.20 -5.95
CA ALA A 125 22.63 -12.24 -4.93
C ALA A 125 23.85 -11.57 -4.27
N PRO A 126 23.76 -10.28 -3.92
CA PRO A 126 24.82 -9.57 -3.22
C PRO A 126 24.97 -10.09 -1.78
N GLU A 127 26.15 -9.88 -1.19
CA GLU A 127 26.42 -10.26 0.21
C GLU A 127 25.66 -9.39 1.23
N SER A 128 25.30 -8.17 0.84
CA SER A 128 24.50 -7.23 1.64
C SER A 128 23.55 -6.48 0.72
N ALA A 129 22.49 -5.88 1.28
CA ALA A 129 21.59 -5.02 0.53
C ALA A 129 22.38 -3.95 -0.24
N LEU A 130 21.96 -3.70 -1.49
CA LEU A 130 22.60 -2.68 -2.31
C LEU A 130 22.33 -1.29 -1.72
N PRO A 131 23.23 -0.32 -1.90
CA PRO A 131 22.98 1.05 -1.48
C PRO A 131 21.96 1.74 -2.39
N GLN A 132 21.21 2.70 -1.84
CA GLN A 132 20.39 3.62 -2.62
C GLN A 132 21.25 4.41 -3.63
N VAL A 133 20.66 4.76 -4.77
CA VAL A 133 21.29 5.68 -5.73
C VAL A 133 21.51 7.04 -5.08
N LYS A 134 22.47 7.82 -5.61
CA LYS A 134 22.72 9.17 -5.09
C LYS A 134 21.51 10.05 -5.31
N LYS A 135 21.18 10.84 -4.29
CA LYS A 135 20.06 11.77 -4.26
C LYS A 135 20.49 13.13 -3.72
N PRO A 136 19.77 14.22 -4.01
CA PRO A 136 19.95 15.48 -3.31
C PRO A 136 19.73 15.29 -1.81
N GLU A 137 20.64 15.82 -0.99
CA GLU A 137 20.44 15.85 0.46
C GLU A 137 19.36 16.88 0.81
N PRO A 138 18.37 16.53 1.66
CA PRO A 138 17.32 17.46 2.01
C PRO A 138 17.83 18.61 2.86
N ARG A 139 17.25 19.79 2.64
CA ARG A 139 17.53 21.00 3.40
C ARG A 139 16.71 21.00 4.68
N LYS A 140 17.29 21.49 5.79
CA LYS A 140 16.56 21.64 7.06
C LYS A 140 15.71 22.91 7.03
N GLY A 141 14.49 22.81 7.54
CA GLY A 141 13.50 23.87 7.51
C GLY A 141 12.60 23.71 6.29
N ILE A 142 11.33 23.45 6.54
CA ILE A 142 10.31 23.38 5.51
C ILE A 142 9.87 24.83 5.23
N PRO A 143 10.03 25.34 4.00
CA PRO A 143 9.66 26.71 3.67
C PRO A 143 8.14 26.88 3.78
N GLY A 144 7.68 28.00 4.32
CA GLY A 144 6.25 28.31 4.42
C GLY A 144 5.53 27.69 5.63
N PHE A 145 6.13 26.74 6.34
CA PHE A 145 5.43 26.03 7.43
C PHE A 145 5.95 26.36 8.83
N ALA A 146 5.02 26.68 9.73
CA ALA A 146 5.22 26.66 11.17
C ALA A 146 4.81 25.31 11.76
N ILE A 147 5.57 24.80 12.72
CA ILE A 147 5.34 23.47 13.29
C ILE A 147 4.93 23.60 14.74
N SER A 148 3.86 22.90 15.12
CA SER A 148 3.41 22.77 16.49
C SER A 148 3.10 21.33 16.88
N ARG A 149 3.16 21.05 18.18
CA ARG A 149 2.83 19.74 18.75
C ARG A 149 1.93 19.90 19.97
N PRO A 150 0.60 19.75 19.82
CA PRO A 150 -0.32 19.87 20.93
C PRO A 150 -0.06 18.85 22.05
N ASP A 151 -0.03 19.30 23.31
CA ASP A 151 0.07 18.48 24.51
C ASP A 151 -1.26 18.53 25.27
N PHE A 152 -1.87 17.36 25.46
CA PHE A 152 -3.21 17.24 26.07
C PHE A 152 -3.18 17.02 27.59
N HIS A 153 -2.00 17.05 28.20
CA HIS A 153 -1.76 16.91 29.65
C HIS A 153 -2.44 15.69 30.28
N ARG A 154 -2.58 14.61 29.51
CA ARG A 154 -3.12 13.32 29.96
C ARG A 154 -2.18 12.18 29.56
N ILE A 155 -2.09 11.14 30.39
CA ILE A 155 -1.31 9.94 30.06
C ILE A 155 -2.17 9.02 29.19
N LYS A 156 -1.81 8.89 27.92
CA LYS A 156 -2.47 8.02 26.95
C LYS A 156 -1.49 7.71 25.82
N GLY A 157 -1.64 6.54 25.21
CA GLY A 157 -0.75 6.10 24.14
C GLY A 157 -0.93 6.91 22.86
N ASN A 158 0.17 7.24 22.22
CA ASN A 158 0.19 7.81 20.87
C ASN A 158 -0.02 6.66 19.88
N LEU A 159 -1.27 6.36 19.55
CA LEU A 159 -1.64 5.21 18.72
C LEU A 159 -2.64 5.64 17.65
N SER A 160 -2.34 6.75 16.97
CA SER A 160 -3.19 7.35 15.94
C SER A 160 -3.29 6.44 14.74
N THR A 161 -4.51 6.12 14.31
CA THR A 161 -4.80 5.21 13.19
C THR A 161 -5.56 5.89 12.06
N MET A 162 -6.06 7.10 12.31
CA MET A 162 -6.80 7.91 11.36
C MET A 162 -6.65 9.38 11.73
N LEU A 163 -6.37 10.22 10.73
CA LEU A 163 -6.47 11.67 10.82
C LEU A 163 -7.28 12.18 9.63
N ARG A 164 -8.25 13.06 9.87
CA ARG A 164 -9.07 13.68 8.83
C ARG A 164 -9.34 15.13 9.20
N VAL A 165 -9.03 16.08 8.33
CA VAL A 165 -9.43 17.49 8.49
C VAL A 165 -10.85 17.63 7.94
N GLN A 166 -11.78 18.11 8.75
CA GLN A 166 -13.15 18.36 8.29
C GLN A 166 -13.13 19.60 7.38
N PRO A 167 -13.59 19.50 6.11
CA PRO A 167 -13.37 20.56 5.11
C PRO A 167 -14.00 21.93 5.43
N GLU A 168 -15.11 21.97 6.15
CA GLU A 168 -15.90 23.19 6.39
C GLU A 168 -15.58 23.88 7.71
N THR A 169 -15.12 23.13 8.71
CA THR A 169 -14.82 23.64 10.05
C THR A 169 -13.32 23.75 10.31
N GLY A 170 -12.51 23.00 9.56
CA GLY A 170 -11.07 22.81 9.80
C GLY A 170 -10.78 21.91 11.01
N ASP A 171 -11.81 21.41 11.71
CA ASP A 171 -11.60 20.58 12.91
C ASP A 171 -10.89 19.26 12.55
N LEU A 172 -9.94 18.85 13.39
CA LEU A 172 -9.21 17.61 13.19
C LEU A 172 -9.94 16.43 13.85
N TRP A 173 -10.25 15.42 13.06
CA TRP A 173 -10.82 14.15 13.51
C TRP A 173 -9.71 13.10 13.64
N LEU A 174 -9.44 12.69 14.89
CA LEU A 174 -8.38 11.75 15.23
C LEU A 174 -8.96 10.43 15.72
N GLY A 175 -8.71 9.36 14.98
CA GLY A 175 -9.01 8.00 15.39
C GLY A 175 -7.79 7.32 16.00
N ASP A 176 -7.98 6.49 17.03
CA ASP A 176 -6.90 5.72 17.64
C ASP A 176 -7.18 4.22 17.78
N ARG A 177 -6.10 3.45 17.94
CA ARG A 177 -6.15 1.99 18.13
C ARG A 177 -6.91 1.58 19.39
N LEU A 178 -7.14 2.51 20.32
CA LEU A 178 -7.89 2.31 21.56
C LEU A 178 -9.40 2.52 21.38
N LYS A 179 -9.86 2.53 20.12
CA LYS A 179 -11.28 2.50 19.72
C LYS A 179 -12.01 3.79 20.08
N MET A 180 -11.35 4.91 19.83
CA MET A 180 -11.90 6.24 20.02
C MET A 180 -11.68 7.08 18.78
N ILE A 181 -12.65 7.94 18.48
CA ILE A 181 -12.51 9.11 17.64
C ILE A 181 -12.55 10.34 18.55
N TYR A 182 -11.70 11.32 18.30
CA TYR A 182 -11.68 12.62 18.95
C TYR A 182 -11.91 13.70 17.90
N ILE A 183 -12.81 14.64 18.18
CA ILE A 183 -13.02 15.83 17.37
C ILE A 183 -12.29 16.98 18.07
N LEU A 184 -11.30 17.57 17.39
CA LEU A 184 -10.37 18.54 17.95
C LEU A 184 -10.57 19.92 17.32
N ASP A 185 -10.73 20.94 18.16
CA ASP A 185 -10.96 22.32 17.76
C ASP A 185 -9.69 22.99 17.24
N SER A 186 -9.51 23.03 15.92
CA SER A 186 -8.31 23.61 15.31
C SER A 186 -8.06 25.05 15.74
N LYS A 187 -9.13 25.85 15.85
CA LYS A 187 -9.08 27.29 16.17
C LYS A 187 -8.76 27.59 17.62
N ASN A 188 -8.85 26.59 18.51
CA ASN A 188 -8.61 26.75 19.93
C ASN A 188 -7.47 25.85 20.43
N GLY A 189 -6.45 25.63 19.60
CA GLY A 189 -5.27 24.84 19.98
C GLY A 189 -5.57 23.35 20.13
N PHE A 190 -6.46 22.82 19.29
CA PHE A 190 -6.87 21.41 19.23
C PHE A 190 -7.50 20.88 20.53
N LEU A 191 -8.24 21.72 21.27
CA LEU A 191 -9.02 21.26 22.42
C LEU A 191 -10.05 20.20 21.99
N ILE A 192 -10.25 19.18 22.82
CA ILE A 192 -11.24 18.13 22.53
C ILE A 192 -12.65 18.71 22.63
N LYS A 193 -13.35 18.82 21.49
CA LYS A 193 -14.76 19.22 21.42
C LYS A 193 -15.69 18.08 21.80
N ASP A 194 -15.38 16.90 21.28
CA ASP A 194 -16.18 15.69 21.45
C ASP A 194 -15.33 14.42 21.27
N SER A 195 -15.90 13.27 21.65
CA SER A 195 -15.29 11.97 21.44
C SER A 195 -16.33 10.88 21.21
N ILE A 196 -16.06 9.98 20.26
CA ILE A 196 -16.97 8.92 19.84
C ILE A 196 -16.29 7.57 20.12
N PRO A 197 -16.84 6.72 20.99
CA PRO A 197 -16.34 5.35 21.15
C PRO A 197 -16.71 4.50 19.94
N THR A 198 -15.78 3.64 19.52
CA THR A 198 -15.99 2.69 18.42
C THR A 198 -15.85 1.24 18.91
N GLU A 199 -16.38 0.27 18.17
CA GLU A 199 -16.22 -1.16 18.55
C GLU A 199 -14.82 -1.70 18.25
N VAL A 200 -14.20 -1.13 17.22
CA VAL A 200 -12.93 -1.53 16.57
C VAL A 200 -12.19 -0.27 16.12
N ALA A 201 -10.88 -0.39 15.87
CA ALA A 201 -10.04 0.78 15.57
C ALA A 201 -10.51 1.48 14.28
N PRO A 202 -10.78 2.80 14.32
CA PRO A 202 -11.13 3.61 13.16
C PRO A 202 -9.95 3.75 12.19
N VAL A 203 -10.25 3.83 10.90
CA VAL A 203 -9.26 3.86 9.82
C VAL A 203 -9.50 5.03 8.89
N ASP A 204 -10.75 5.22 8.50
CA ASP A 204 -11.15 6.15 7.47
C ASP A 204 -12.55 6.67 7.77
N ILE A 205 -12.82 7.91 7.35
CA ILE A 205 -14.13 8.54 7.43
C ILE A 205 -14.44 9.15 6.07
N VAL A 206 -15.68 8.97 5.64
CA VAL A 206 -16.28 9.70 4.50
C VAL A 206 -17.47 10.47 5.03
N TRP A 207 -17.45 11.80 4.94
CA TRP A 207 -18.59 12.61 5.37
C TRP A 207 -19.73 12.48 4.38
N SER A 208 -20.95 12.23 4.89
CA SER A 208 -22.17 12.27 4.09
C SER A 208 -22.79 13.67 4.10
N ASP A 209 -22.69 14.37 5.24
CA ASP A 209 -23.12 15.75 5.45
C ASP A 209 -22.46 16.33 6.72
N ASP A 210 -22.83 17.56 7.11
CA ASP A 210 -22.29 18.26 8.28
C ASP A 210 -22.46 17.50 9.62
N ASN A 211 -23.43 16.60 9.72
CA ASN A 211 -23.80 15.89 10.95
C ASN A 211 -23.75 14.37 10.83
N SER A 212 -23.37 13.83 9.67
CA SER A 212 -23.30 12.39 9.45
C SER A 212 -22.13 11.97 8.58
N PHE A 213 -21.59 10.80 8.87
CA PHE A 213 -20.42 10.26 8.20
C PHE A 213 -20.43 8.74 8.23
N GLU A 214 -19.74 8.13 7.27
CA GLU A 214 -19.43 6.72 7.28
C GLU A 214 -18.04 6.48 7.88
N LEU A 215 -17.95 5.48 8.74
CA LEU A 215 -16.73 5.08 9.41
C LEU A 215 -16.28 3.70 8.92
N LEU A 216 -15.07 3.63 8.39
CA LEU A 216 -14.38 2.37 8.18
C LEU A 216 -13.60 1.98 9.44
N THR A 217 -13.75 0.71 9.85
CA THR A 217 -13.02 0.14 10.97
C THR A 217 -12.33 -1.18 10.59
N MET A 218 -11.06 -1.34 11.00
CA MET A 218 -10.20 -2.42 10.48
C MET A 218 -10.41 -3.80 11.12
N GLY A 219 -11.04 -3.90 12.29
CA GLY A 219 -10.96 -5.12 13.11
C GLY A 219 -9.62 -5.21 13.85
N ARG A 220 -8.86 -6.30 13.66
CA ARG A 220 -7.50 -6.43 14.24
C ARG A 220 -6.45 -5.75 13.36
N MET A 221 -5.66 -4.88 13.98
CA MET A 221 -4.54 -4.20 13.31
C MET A 221 -3.38 -5.15 13.01
N ASP A 222 -3.04 -6.02 13.98
CA ASP A 222 -1.97 -7.01 13.83
C ASP A 222 -2.31 -7.98 12.67
N PRO A 223 -1.31 -8.57 11.98
CA PRO A 223 -1.56 -9.48 10.86
C PRO A 223 -2.61 -10.53 11.20
N ALA A 224 -3.74 -10.45 10.50
CA ALA A 224 -4.91 -11.24 10.76
C ALA A 224 -5.72 -11.43 9.48
N SER A 225 -6.31 -12.61 9.35
CA SER A 225 -7.28 -12.92 8.29
C SER A 225 -8.70 -13.04 8.85
N ASP A 226 -8.99 -12.33 9.95
CA ASP A 226 -10.34 -12.29 10.52
C ASP A 226 -11.26 -11.33 9.75
N THR A 227 -12.56 -11.46 10.00
CA THR A 227 -13.61 -10.70 9.32
C THR A 227 -14.27 -9.71 10.28
N LEU A 228 -13.49 -9.04 11.13
CA LEU A 228 -14.02 -8.12 12.14
C LEU A 228 -14.23 -6.69 11.63
N GLY A 229 -13.77 -6.37 10.42
CA GLY A 229 -13.90 -5.03 9.84
C GLY A 229 -15.34 -4.71 9.43
N LYS A 230 -15.68 -3.42 9.49
CA LYS A 230 -17.02 -2.90 9.22
C LYS A 230 -16.98 -1.52 8.57
N VAL A 231 -18.02 -1.21 7.81
CA VAL A 231 -18.44 0.16 7.48
C VAL A 231 -19.72 0.45 8.26
N SER A 232 -19.78 1.58 8.95
CA SER A 232 -20.96 1.99 9.71
C SER A 232 -21.23 3.46 9.53
N LYS A 233 -22.49 3.82 9.31
CA LYS A 233 -22.93 5.22 9.26
C LYS A 233 -23.16 5.73 10.68
N PHE A 234 -22.64 6.91 10.98
CA PHE A 234 -22.83 7.64 12.21
C PHE A 234 -23.57 8.93 11.95
N TRP A 235 -24.45 9.33 12.86
CA TRP A 235 -25.09 10.65 12.82
C TRP A 235 -25.33 11.18 14.23
N ASN A 236 -25.33 12.51 14.37
CA ASN A 236 -25.63 13.15 15.63
C ASN A 236 -27.14 13.41 15.76
N GLU A 237 -27.78 12.82 16.76
CA GLU A 237 -29.18 13.06 17.10
C GLU A 237 -29.27 13.72 18.49
N SER A 238 -29.56 15.03 18.53
CA SER A 238 -29.72 15.81 19.76
C SER A 238 -28.50 15.77 20.70
N GLY A 239 -27.28 15.76 20.15
CA GLY A 239 -26.03 15.71 20.92
C GLY A 239 -25.57 14.30 21.26
N GLU A 240 -26.29 13.26 20.82
CA GLU A 240 -25.88 11.87 20.97
C GLU A 240 -25.55 11.25 19.62
N TRP A 241 -24.37 10.63 19.50
CA TRP A 241 -24.01 9.85 18.32
C TRP A 241 -24.81 8.55 18.27
N LYS A 242 -25.48 8.33 17.15
CA LYS A 242 -26.12 7.07 16.76
C LYS A 242 -25.34 6.46 15.62
N SER A 243 -25.51 5.15 15.43
CA SER A 243 -24.84 4.44 14.34
C SER A 243 -25.67 3.27 13.81
N GLU A 244 -25.50 2.98 12.53
CA GLU A 244 -26.01 1.78 11.88
C GLU A 244 -24.91 1.11 11.04
N GLU A 245 -24.95 -0.22 10.97
CA GLU A 245 -23.98 -0.99 10.20
C GLU A 245 -24.41 -1.06 8.73
N LEU A 246 -23.52 -0.67 7.82
CA LEU A 246 -23.75 -0.74 6.37
C LEU A 246 -23.14 -2.04 5.80
N LEU A 247 -21.86 -2.26 6.09
CA LEU A 247 -21.10 -3.43 5.62
C LEU A 247 -20.43 -4.11 6.81
N ASN A 248 -20.38 -5.45 6.78
CA ASN A 248 -19.74 -6.25 7.80
C ASN A 248 -18.94 -7.40 7.21
N LYS A 249 -18.24 -8.13 8.09
CA LYS A 249 -17.40 -9.27 7.73
C LYS A 249 -16.26 -8.92 6.78
N LEU A 250 -15.77 -7.69 6.87
CA LEU A 250 -14.66 -7.21 6.05
C LEU A 250 -13.32 -7.73 6.59
N ILE A 251 -12.41 -8.09 5.70
CA ILE A 251 -11.10 -8.67 6.03
C ILE A 251 -10.07 -7.55 6.16
N ARG A 252 -9.77 -7.15 7.40
CA ARG A 252 -8.81 -6.07 7.73
C ARG A 252 -8.83 -4.91 6.71
N PRO A 253 -9.98 -4.22 6.55
CA PRO A 253 -10.12 -3.16 5.57
C PRO A 253 -9.32 -1.92 5.98
N VAL A 254 -8.76 -1.23 4.99
CA VAL A 254 -7.81 -0.14 5.22
C VAL A 254 -8.09 1.14 4.44
N ASN A 255 -9.05 1.12 3.51
CA ASN A 255 -9.53 2.29 2.78
C ASN A 255 -10.95 2.04 2.26
N LEU A 256 -11.74 3.11 2.21
CA LEU A 256 -13.09 3.18 1.67
C LEU A 256 -13.12 4.25 0.57
N ALA A 257 -13.66 3.92 -0.61
CA ALA A 257 -14.00 4.89 -1.64
C ALA A 257 -15.49 4.81 -1.92
N VAL A 258 -16.14 5.97 -2.08
CA VAL A 258 -17.59 6.11 -2.22
C VAL A 258 -17.89 6.91 -3.47
N ALA A 259 -18.71 6.35 -4.37
CA ALA A 259 -19.17 6.97 -5.60
C ALA A 259 -20.32 6.15 -6.21
N ASP A 260 -21.04 6.71 -7.19
CA ASP A 260 -22.09 6.01 -7.93
C ASP A 260 -21.48 5.27 -9.13
N TRP A 261 -21.08 4.01 -8.94
CA TRP A 261 -20.41 3.21 -9.99
C TRP A 261 -21.41 2.54 -10.93
N ASN A 262 -22.68 2.40 -10.54
CA ASN A 262 -23.71 1.76 -11.36
C ASN A 262 -24.63 2.79 -12.07
N GLY A 263 -24.51 4.09 -11.76
CA GLY A 263 -25.26 5.18 -12.36
C GLY A 263 -26.71 5.30 -11.91
N ASP A 264 -27.08 4.68 -10.77
CA ASP A 264 -28.46 4.67 -10.26
C ASP A 264 -28.80 5.86 -9.34
N GLY A 265 -27.81 6.69 -9.02
CA GLY A 265 -27.92 7.85 -8.14
C GLY A 265 -27.79 7.53 -6.66
N GLU A 266 -27.54 6.28 -6.27
CA GLU A 266 -27.15 5.86 -4.92
C GLU A 266 -25.62 5.70 -4.85
N GLU A 267 -25.05 5.97 -3.67
CA GLU A 267 -23.61 5.80 -3.47
C GLU A 267 -23.27 4.31 -3.25
N ASP A 268 -22.30 3.82 -4.02
CA ASP A 268 -21.68 2.50 -3.87
C ASP A 268 -20.34 2.60 -3.10
N HIS A 269 -19.84 1.46 -2.63
CA HIS A 269 -18.61 1.41 -1.82
C HIS A 269 -17.56 0.48 -2.42
N VAL A 270 -16.38 1.00 -2.70
CA VAL A 270 -15.18 0.17 -2.90
C VAL A 270 -14.42 0.05 -1.59
N VAL A 271 -14.20 -1.17 -1.14
CA VAL A 271 -13.47 -1.46 0.11
C VAL A 271 -12.16 -2.17 -0.20
N SER A 272 -11.05 -1.54 0.18
CA SER A 272 -9.72 -2.13 0.14
C SER A 272 -9.51 -3.04 1.36
N GLN A 273 -9.67 -4.36 1.17
CA GLN A 273 -9.52 -5.36 2.23
C GLN A 273 -8.11 -5.95 2.21
N PHE A 274 -7.17 -5.27 2.88
CA PHE A 274 -5.74 -5.58 2.81
C PHE A 274 -5.47 -7.00 3.28
N GLY A 275 -5.93 -7.37 4.48
CA GLY A 275 -5.79 -8.74 4.99
C GLY A 275 -4.35 -9.24 5.13
N ASP A 276 -4.13 -10.51 5.44
CA ASP A 276 -2.78 -11.07 5.69
C ASP A 276 -2.48 -12.21 4.72
N HIS A 277 -3.11 -13.37 4.93
CA HIS A 277 -3.05 -14.47 3.97
C HIS A 277 -4.25 -14.48 3.00
N PHE A 278 -5.36 -13.86 3.43
CA PHE A 278 -6.54 -13.59 2.63
C PHE A 278 -6.82 -12.10 2.66
N GLY A 279 -7.40 -11.59 1.58
CA GLY A 279 -7.84 -10.21 1.42
C GLY A 279 -8.48 -10.09 0.03
N LYS A 280 -8.95 -8.90 -0.32
CA LYS A 280 -9.59 -8.64 -1.61
C LYS A 280 -9.77 -7.15 -1.89
N MET A 281 -9.90 -6.82 -3.17
CA MET A 281 -10.55 -5.58 -3.61
C MET A 281 -11.99 -5.93 -3.97
N SER A 282 -12.96 -5.26 -3.34
CA SER A 282 -14.39 -5.49 -3.58
C SER A 282 -15.12 -4.18 -3.79
N ILE A 283 -16.09 -4.19 -4.70
CA ILE A 283 -17.11 -3.16 -4.82
C ILE A 283 -18.44 -3.69 -4.28
N TYR A 284 -19.15 -2.85 -3.54
CA TYR A 284 -20.46 -3.12 -2.97
C TYR A 284 -21.44 -2.17 -3.65
N LEU A 285 -22.18 -2.70 -4.63
CA LEU A 285 -23.16 -1.93 -5.37
C LEU A 285 -24.44 -1.82 -4.55
N SER A 286 -24.82 -0.60 -4.20
CA SER A 286 -26.06 -0.22 -3.53
C SER A 286 -27.29 -0.53 -4.39
N GLY A 287 -28.46 -0.44 -3.77
CA GLY A 287 -29.73 -0.74 -4.44
C GLY A 287 -30.85 -1.12 -3.49
N ALA A 288 -32.06 -1.25 -4.04
CA ALA A 288 -33.31 -1.36 -3.28
C ALA A 288 -33.41 -2.54 -2.28
N THR A 289 -32.60 -3.59 -2.44
CA THR A 289 -32.56 -4.76 -1.55
C THR A 289 -31.33 -4.82 -0.64
N GLY A 290 -30.54 -3.75 -0.59
CA GLY A 290 -29.25 -3.68 0.08
C GLY A 290 -28.08 -3.98 -0.87
N ALA A 291 -26.86 -3.70 -0.39
CA ALA A 291 -25.67 -3.77 -1.22
C ALA A 291 -25.28 -5.19 -1.64
N SER A 292 -24.84 -5.33 -2.89
CA SER A 292 -24.35 -6.58 -3.46
C SER A 292 -22.84 -6.54 -3.68
N GLU A 293 -22.12 -7.54 -3.17
CA GLU A 293 -20.66 -7.60 -3.31
C GLU A 293 -20.26 -8.18 -4.68
N LEU A 294 -19.46 -7.43 -5.43
CA LEU A 294 -18.66 -7.91 -6.55
C LEU A 294 -17.18 -7.89 -6.15
N ILE A 295 -16.53 -9.05 -6.23
CA ILE A 295 -15.10 -9.18 -5.96
C ILE A 295 -14.33 -8.81 -7.25
N LEU A 296 -13.70 -7.63 -7.24
CA LEU A 296 -12.84 -7.19 -8.34
C LEU A 296 -11.56 -8.03 -8.37
N ARG A 297 -11.02 -8.35 -7.19
CA ARG A 297 -9.78 -9.12 -7.07
C ARG A 297 -9.70 -9.91 -5.75
N PRO A 298 -9.53 -11.24 -5.78
CA PRO A 298 -9.58 -12.10 -4.58
C PRO A 298 -8.21 -12.34 -3.92
N GLU A 299 -7.27 -11.39 -4.03
CA GLU A 299 -5.94 -11.50 -3.41
C GLU A 299 -5.72 -10.47 -2.29
N PRO A 300 -4.89 -10.77 -1.27
CA PRO A 300 -4.54 -9.83 -0.22
C PRO A 300 -3.65 -8.69 -0.73
N GLY A 301 -3.59 -7.64 0.07
CA GLY A 301 -2.80 -6.44 -0.16
C GLY A 301 -3.58 -5.28 -0.78
N ALA A 302 -4.90 -5.35 -0.92
CA ALA A 302 -5.70 -4.20 -1.37
C ALA A 302 -5.53 -3.02 -0.38
N ARG A 303 -4.93 -1.92 -0.84
CA ARG A 303 -4.46 -0.85 0.05
C ARG A 303 -5.21 0.48 -0.10
N ARG A 304 -5.55 0.86 -1.33
CA ARG A 304 -6.30 2.08 -1.68
C ARG A 304 -7.05 1.87 -2.99
N ALA A 305 -8.23 2.48 -3.10
CA ALA A 305 -9.00 2.60 -4.33
C ALA A 305 -9.40 4.06 -4.58
N LEU A 306 -9.56 4.43 -5.85
CA LEU A 306 -10.02 5.74 -6.32
C LEU A 306 -11.11 5.52 -7.37
N ALA A 307 -12.17 6.34 -7.32
CA ALA A 307 -13.16 6.45 -8.38
C ALA A 307 -12.65 7.40 -9.46
N VAL A 308 -12.51 6.92 -10.69
CA VAL A 308 -11.95 7.71 -11.81
C VAL A 308 -12.62 7.29 -13.11
N ASP A 309 -12.92 8.22 -14.01
CA ASP A 309 -13.23 7.89 -15.41
C ASP A 309 -11.89 7.73 -16.14
N PHE A 310 -11.34 6.51 -16.13
CA PHE A 310 -9.96 6.25 -16.55
C PHE A 310 -9.82 6.21 -18.06
N ASP A 311 -10.83 5.69 -18.78
CA ASP A 311 -10.82 5.60 -20.24
C ASP A 311 -11.68 6.66 -20.97
N GLN A 312 -12.26 7.60 -20.21
CA GLN A 312 -13.01 8.76 -20.70
C GLN A 312 -14.30 8.40 -21.43
N ASP A 313 -14.95 7.30 -21.03
CA ASP A 313 -16.23 6.88 -21.58
C ASP A 313 -17.44 7.44 -20.80
N GLY A 314 -17.18 8.04 -19.63
CA GLY A 314 -18.16 8.69 -18.77
C GLY A 314 -18.67 7.82 -17.62
N ASP A 315 -18.30 6.54 -17.57
CA ASP A 315 -18.57 5.65 -16.44
C ASP A 315 -17.40 5.73 -15.44
N LEU A 316 -17.70 5.59 -14.15
CA LEU A 316 -16.64 5.53 -13.14
C LEU A 316 -15.99 4.15 -13.15
N ASP A 317 -14.67 4.13 -13.21
CA ASP A 317 -13.81 2.96 -13.02
C ASP A 317 -13.26 2.89 -11.59
N VAL A 318 -12.61 1.77 -11.26
CA VAL A 318 -11.86 1.64 -10.02
C VAL A 318 -10.37 1.59 -10.34
N LEU A 319 -9.60 2.57 -9.88
CA LEU A 319 -8.13 2.52 -9.88
C LEU A 319 -7.66 2.15 -8.47
N GLY A 320 -6.91 1.07 -8.32
CA GLY A 320 -6.48 0.62 -7.00
C GLY A 320 -5.06 0.08 -6.91
N LEU A 321 -4.53 0.15 -5.69
CA LEU A 321 -3.20 -0.32 -5.33
C LEU A 321 -3.30 -1.66 -4.59
N MET A 322 -2.59 -2.65 -5.11
CA MET A 322 -2.33 -3.93 -4.45
C MET A 322 -0.88 -3.93 -3.97
N ALA A 323 -0.65 -4.35 -2.72
CA ALA A 323 0.59 -4.13 -1.97
C ALA A 323 1.17 -5.40 -1.32
N GLN A 324 0.69 -6.60 -1.70
CA GLN A 324 1.20 -7.84 -1.10
C GLN A 324 1.32 -9.00 -2.11
N ALA A 325 0.25 -9.73 -2.43
CA ALA A 325 0.36 -10.96 -3.22
C ALA A 325 0.85 -10.71 -4.66
N GLN A 326 0.30 -9.67 -5.29
CA GLN A 326 0.76 -9.15 -6.58
C GLN A 326 0.80 -7.63 -6.46
N GLU A 327 1.97 -7.09 -6.18
CA GLU A 327 2.15 -5.65 -6.03
C GLU A 327 1.98 -4.94 -7.38
N GLY A 328 1.14 -3.90 -7.41
CA GLY A 328 0.85 -3.17 -8.63
C GLY A 328 -0.29 -2.19 -8.50
N VAL A 329 -0.39 -1.31 -9.49
CA VAL A 329 -1.56 -0.46 -9.72
C VAL A 329 -2.41 -1.10 -10.80
N TYR A 330 -3.68 -1.34 -10.50
CA TYR A 330 -4.63 -1.99 -11.37
C TYR A 330 -5.82 -1.07 -11.58
N VAL A 331 -6.35 -1.08 -12.80
CA VAL A 331 -7.64 -0.47 -13.11
C VAL A 331 -8.64 -1.58 -13.38
N TRP A 332 -9.83 -1.45 -12.83
CA TRP A 332 -10.99 -2.26 -13.18
C TRP A 332 -11.93 -1.34 -13.95
N LEU A 333 -11.91 -1.50 -15.28
CA LEU A 333 -12.71 -0.73 -16.22
C LEU A 333 -14.18 -1.17 -16.11
N ASN A 334 -15.08 -0.22 -15.91
CA ASN A 334 -16.51 -0.47 -15.81
C ASN A 334 -17.09 -0.65 -17.21
N GLU A 335 -17.50 -1.88 -17.55
CA GLU A 335 -18.11 -2.18 -18.85
C GLU A 335 -19.65 -2.08 -18.79
N GLY A 336 -20.20 -1.52 -17.70
CA GLY A 336 -21.63 -1.46 -17.40
C GLY A 336 -22.22 -2.79 -16.89
N ASP A 337 -23.48 -2.74 -16.46
CA ASP A 337 -24.24 -3.91 -15.96
C ASP A 337 -23.54 -4.67 -14.81
N GLY A 338 -22.73 -3.98 -13.99
CA GLY A 338 -21.94 -4.57 -12.91
C GLY A 338 -20.78 -5.46 -13.39
N GLN A 339 -20.31 -5.27 -14.61
CA GLN A 339 -19.15 -5.97 -15.16
C GLN A 339 -17.92 -5.06 -15.13
N PHE A 340 -16.82 -5.60 -14.62
CA PHE A 340 -15.55 -4.89 -14.54
C PHE A 340 -14.44 -5.71 -15.17
N LYS A 341 -13.58 -5.04 -15.95
CA LYS A 341 -12.44 -5.64 -16.62
C LYS A 341 -11.13 -5.15 -16.04
N GLU A 342 -10.38 -6.08 -15.44
CA GLU A 342 -9.06 -5.78 -14.89
C GLU A 342 -8.01 -5.52 -15.99
N LYS A 343 -7.28 -4.41 -15.87
CA LYS A 343 -6.02 -4.13 -16.58
C LYS A 343 -4.97 -3.74 -15.53
N ALA A 344 -3.76 -4.32 -15.64
CA ALA A 344 -2.63 -3.87 -14.84
C ALA A 344 -2.02 -2.61 -15.49
N SER A 345 -2.00 -1.50 -14.76
CA SER A 345 -1.37 -0.24 -15.19
C SER A 345 0.11 -0.23 -14.84
N LEU A 346 0.46 -0.69 -13.62
CA LEU A 346 1.83 -0.88 -13.17
C LEU A 346 1.94 -2.20 -12.42
N ARG A 347 3.10 -2.86 -12.51
CA ARG A 347 3.38 -4.11 -11.78
C ARG A 347 4.75 -4.02 -11.14
N PHE A 348 4.86 -4.51 -9.90
CA PHE A 348 6.08 -4.46 -9.12
C PHE A 348 6.55 -5.86 -8.72
N GLN A 349 7.79 -5.93 -8.25
CA GLN A 349 8.36 -7.16 -7.71
C GLN A 349 7.80 -7.42 -6.27
N PRO A 350 7.72 -8.67 -5.79
CA PRO A 350 6.99 -9.04 -4.55
C PRO A 350 7.53 -8.51 -3.21
N ALA A 351 8.67 -7.81 -3.22
CA ALA A 351 9.27 -7.15 -2.06
C ALA A 351 9.36 -5.63 -2.28
N PHE A 352 8.55 -5.07 -3.17
CA PHE A 352 8.62 -3.66 -3.55
C PHE A 352 8.14 -2.76 -2.41
N GLY A 353 7.17 -3.23 -1.62
CA GLY A 353 6.70 -2.57 -0.41
C GLY A 353 5.79 -1.36 -0.68
N ALA A 354 4.98 -1.42 -1.74
CA ALA A 354 4.05 -0.35 -2.10
C ALA A 354 3.13 -0.01 -0.92
N SER A 355 3.07 1.26 -0.55
CA SER A 355 2.40 1.69 0.69
C SER A 355 1.26 2.67 0.45
N ASP A 356 1.43 3.59 -0.49
CA ASP A 356 0.38 4.53 -0.89
C ASP A 356 0.60 5.06 -2.31
N PHE A 357 -0.45 5.63 -2.92
CA PHE A 357 -0.36 6.29 -4.22
C PHE A 357 -1.33 7.47 -4.38
N ARG A 358 -1.09 8.31 -5.39
CA ARG A 358 -2.02 9.34 -5.88
C ARG A 358 -2.11 9.30 -7.41
N PHE A 359 -3.21 9.85 -7.93
CA PHE A 359 -3.49 9.97 -9.36
C PHE A 359 -3.82 11.43 -9.70
N VAL A 360 -2.82 12.18 -10.16
CA VAL A 360 -2.85 13.65 -10.29
C VAL A 360 -1.99 14.08 -11.47
N ASP A 361 -2.35 15.16 -12.15
CA ASP A 361 -1.58 15.70 -13.29
C ASP A 361 -0.42 16.52 -12.71
N LEU A 362 0.77 15.91 -12.63
CA LEU A 362 1.94 16.48 -11.95
C LEU A 362 2.72 17.43 -12.88
N ASN A 363 2.59 17.23 -14.19
CA ASN A 363 3.37 17.95 -15.19
C ASN A 363 2.54 18.99 -15.99
N LYS A 364 1.23 19.09 -15.70
CA LYS A 364 0.23 19.97 -16.30
C LYS A 364 0.04 19.74 -17.81
N ASP A 365 0.13 18.50 -18.27
CA ASP A 365 -0.09 18.14 -19.67
C ASP A 365 -1.54 17.74 -19.99
N GLY A 366 -2.40 17.69 -18.97
CA GLY A 366 -3.81 17.31 -19.08
C GLY A 366 -4.06 15.82 -18.88
N HIS A 367 -3.02 15.01 -18.64
CA HIS A 367 -3.13 13.59 -18.30
C HIS A 367 -2.76 13.37 -16.84
N LYS A 368 -3.54 12.54 -16.14
CA LYS A 368 -3.26 12.21 -14.74
C LYS A 368 -2.10 11.21 -14.68
N ASP A 369 -1.12 11.53 -13.85
CA ASP A 369 0.09 10.73 -13.57
C ASP A 369 -0.08 9.90 -12.30
N ILE A 370 0.80 8.93 -12.10
CA ILE A 370 0.82 8.10 -10.89
C ILE A 370 2.07 8.42 -10.07
N ILE A 371 1.89 8.75 -8.80
CA ILE A 371 2.97 8.85 -7.82
C ILE A 371 2.75 7.82 -6.73
N ILE A 372 3.80 7.04 -6.43
CA ILE A 372 3.78 5.92 -5.50
C ILE A 372 4.87 6.11 -4.47
N VAL A 373 4.55 5.79 -3.22
CA VAL A 373 5.53 5.63 -2.15
C VAL A 373 5.63 4.17 -1.76
N ASN A 374 6.86 3.70 -1.60
CA ASN A 374 7.14 2.33 -1.22
C ASN A 374 8.23 2.27 -0.15
N GLY A 375 7.92 1.56 0.91
CA GLY A 375 8.70 1.60 2.13
C GLY A 375 8.33 0.57 3.16
N ASP A 376 7.29 -0.25 2.91
CA ASP A 376 6.94 -1.32 3.83
C ASP A 376 8.11 -2.30 3.98
N ASN A 377 8.43 -2.60 5.23
CA ASN A 377 9.55 -3.45 5.58
C ASN A 377 9.20 -4.46 6.67
N ALA A 378 7.91 -4.73 6.86
CA ALA A 378 7.39 -5.67 7.85
C ALA A 378 7.23 -7.10 7.31
N ASP A 379 7.97 -7.48 6.26
CA ASP A 379 7.90 -8.78 5.58
C ASP A 379 9.04 -9.73 6.00
N LEU A 380 9.28 -10.81 5.23
CA LEU A 380 10.37 -11.77 5.45
C LEU A 380 11.78 -11.18 5.20
N SER A 381 11.86 -9.96 4.70
CA SER A 381 13.04 -9.27 4.19
C SER A 381 13.22 -7.88 4.81
N GLN A 382 13.29 -7.83 6.13
CA GLN A 382 13.45 -6.59 6.92
C GLN A 382 14.86 -5.99 6.80
N VAL A 383 15.18 -5.47 5.61
CA VAL A 383 16.46 -4.84 5.28
C VAL A 383 16.22 -3.49 4.61
N LEU A 384 17.20 -2.59 4.64
CA LEU A 384 17.11 -1.33 3.92
C LEU A 384 17.23 -1.61 2.41
N LYS A 385 16.11 -1.48 1.69
CA LYS A 385 16.01 -1.77 0.26
C LYS A 385 16.32 -0.52 -0.56
N ASN A 386 17.24 -0.64 -1.52
CA ASN A 386 17.71 0.48 -2.35
C ASN A 386 16.65 1.08 -3.28
N TYR A 387 15.59 0.34 -3.54
CA TYR A 387 14.45 0.74 -4.37
C TYR A 387 13.28 1.29 -3.56
N HIS A 388 13.37 1.41 -2.23
CA HIS A 388 12.37 2.14 -1.45
C HIS A 388 12.49 3.64 -1.67
N GLY A 389 11.36 4.31 -1.88
CA GLY A 389 11.30 5.75 -2.01
C GLY A 389 10.00 6.28 -2.58
N VAL A 390 10.13 7.32 -3.39
CA VAL A 390 9.04 8.01 -4.08
C VAL A 390 9.27 7.85 -5.57
N HIS A 391 8.29 7.32 -6.28
CA HIS A 391 8.33 7.05 -7.71
C HIS A 391 7.24 7.86 -8.41
N ILE A 392 7.57 8.58 -9.48
CA ILE A 392 6.62 9.27 -10.36
C ILE A 392 6.61 8.62 -11.73
N TYR A 393 5.44 8.19 -12.16
CA TYR A 393 5.18 7.61 -13.46
C TYR A 393 4.28 8.54 -14.27
N LEU A 394 4.81 9.10 -15.36
CA LEU A 394 4.05 10.01 -16.23
C LEU A 394 3.20 9.22 -17.22
N ASN A 395 2.00 9.73 -17.50
CA ASN A 395 1.08 9.18 -18.49
C ASN A 395 1.41 9.71 -19.89
N ASP A 396 1.49 8.83 -20.89
CA ASP A 396 1.74 9.23 -22.30
C ASP A 396 0.48 9.72 -23.04
N GLY A 397 -0.64 9.87 -22.33
CA GLY A 397 -1.96 10.23 -22.86
C GLY A 397 -2.74 9.06 -23.45
N LYS A 398 -2.20 7.83 -23.37
CA LYS A 398 -2.87 6.58 -23.78
C LYS A 398 -3.03 5.60 -22.62
N ASN A 399 -2.90 6.10 -21.39
CA ASN A 399 -2.92 5.30 -20.16
C ASN A 399 -1.81 4.25 -20.13
N GLU A 400 -0.65 4.61 -20.67
CA GLU A 400 0.61 3.90 -20.50
C GLU A 400 1.56 4.80 -19.70
N PHE A 401 2.21 4.21 -18.70
CA PHE A 401 2.93 4.95 -17.66
C PHE A 401 4.43 4.61 -17.69
N GLU A 402 5.28 5.64 -17.67
CA GLU A 402 6.74 5.50 -17.63
C GLU A 402 7.33 6.21 -16.42
N GLU A 403 8.23 5.55 -15.69
CA GLU A 403 8.93 6.15 -14.55
C GLU A 403 9.79 7.32 -15.04
N SER A 404 9.46 8.53 -14.58
CA SER A 404 10.15 9.76 -14.96
C SER A 404 11.07 10.29 -13.85
N TRP A 405 10.78 9.94 -12.59
CA TRP A 405 11.50 10.45 -11.43
C TRP A 405 11.44 9.46 -10.26
N PHE A 406 12.57 9.34 -9.57
CA PHE A 406 12.71 8.52 -8.36
C PHE A 406 13.55 9.26 -7.32
N TYR A 407 13.03 9.35 -6.10
CA TYR A 407 13.79 9.80 -4.93
C TYR A 407 13.91 8.65 -3.92
N PRO A 408 15.12 8.14 -3.66
CA PRO A 408 15.32 7.07 -2.70
C PRO A 408 14.99 7.54 -1.27
N MET A 409 14.11 6.82 -0.58
CA MET A 409 13.70 7.14 0.80
C MET A 409 13.24 5.86 1.48
N HIS A 410 14.00 5.39 2.48
CA HIS A 410 13.60 4.21 3.23
C HIS A 410 12.33 4.50 4.02
N GLY A 411 11.40 3.54 4.07
CA GLY A 411 10.24 3.62 4.93
C GLY A 411 9.08 4.46 4.39
N ALA A 412 9.18 5.03 3.19
CA ALA A 412 8.15 5.85 2.57
C ALA A 412 6.78 5.15 2.57
N SER A 413 5.81 5.69 3.32
CA SER A 413 4.59 4.97 3.70
C SER A 413 3.29 5.75 3.50
N GLY A 414 3.35 7.07 3.40
CA GLY A 414 2.20 7.95 3.16
C GLY A 414 2.61 9.18 2.39
N ILE A 415 1.70 9.73 1.60
CA ILE A 415 1.94 10.90 0.77
C ILE A 415 0.73 11.82 0.80
N GLU A 416 0.93 13.14 0.84
CA GLU A 416 -0.10 14.14 0.53
C GLU A 416 0.42 15.12 -0.50
N ILE A 417 -0.47 15.56 -1.40
CA ILE A 417 -0.14 16.36 -2.58
C ILE A 417 -1.09 17.54 -2.63
N ALA A 418 -0.51 18.74 -2.75
CA ALA A 418 -1.22 19.98 -2.94
C ALA A 418 -0.28 21.02 -3.53
N ASP A 419 -0.82 22.15 -3.96
CA ASP A 419 -0.06 23.37 -4.22
C ASP A 419 0.25 24.04 -2.87
N PHE A 420 1.26 23.52 -2.16
CA PHE A 420 1.54 23.93 -0.78
C PHE A 420 2.22 25.31 -0.72
N ASP A 421 2.90 25.73 -1.79
CA ASP A 421 3.55 27.05 -1.89
C ASP A 421 2.80 28.07 -2.79
N GLY A 422 1.64 27.68 -3.32
CA GLY A 422 0.71 28.55 -4.06
C GLY A 422 1.25 29.05 -5.39
N ASP A 423 2.30 28.43 -5.92
CA ASP A 423 2.87 28.77 -7.22
C ASP A 423 2.08 28.16 -8.39
N GLY A 424 1.09 27.32 -8.06
CA GLY A 424 0.15 26.68 -8.96
C GLY A 424 0.57 25.28 -9.34
N ASP A 425 1.77 24.80 -9.00
CA ASP A 425 2.22 23.43 -9.27
C ASP A 425 1.86 22.43 -8.15
N GLN A 426 2.42 21.23 -8.19
CA GLN A 426 2.05 20.16 -7.25
C GLN A 426 3.27 19.74 -6.45
N ASP A 427 3.28 20.19 -5.21
CA ASP A 427 4.20 19.80 -4.15
C ASP A 427 3.70 18.56 -3.41
N PHE A 428 4.57 17.95 -2.60
CA PHE A 428 4.11 16.83 -1.77
C PHE A 428 4.91 16.61 -0.48
N PHE A 429 4.21 16.12 0.53
CA PHE A 429 4.81 15.58 1.76
C PHE A 429 4.85 14.05 1.68
N VAL A 430 5.98 13.46 2.09
CA VAL A 430 6.12 12.01 2.25
C VAL A 430 6.49 11.66 3.68
N LEU A 431 5.74 10.71 4.22
CA LEU A 431 5.94 10.11 5.54
C LEU A 431 6.82 8.87 5.46
N SER A 432 7.66 8.63 6.47
CA SER A 432 8.38 7.36 6.61
C SER A 432 8.02 6.62 7.92
N PHE A 433 7.50 5.41 7.79
CA PHE A 433 7.21 4.52 8.92
C PHE A 433 8.40 3.61 9.30
N PHE A 434 9.24 3.23 8.33
CA PHE A 434 10.46 2.43 8.56
C PHE A 434 11.74 3.18 8.12
N PRO A 435 12.05 4.35 8.70
CA PRO A 435 13.20 5.15 8.28
C PRO A 435 14.51 4.43 8.59
N ASP A 436 15.57 4.77 7.84
CA ASP A 436 16.94 4.45 8.25
C ASP A 436 17.33 5.34 9.44
N GLY A 437 17.31 4.76 10.64
CA GLY A 437 17.65 5.47 11.87
C GLY A 437 19.09 6.00 11.94
N SER A 438 19.98 5.60 11.01
CA SER A 438 21.34 6.12 10.91
C SER A 438 21.46 7.34 9.98
N GLN A 439 20.43 7.63 9.19
CA GLN A 439 20.43 8.68 8.18
C GLN A 439 20.36 10.08 8.81
N LEU A 440 21.23 10.99 8.36
CA LEU A 440 21.24 12.39 8.77
C LEU A 440 21.30 13.31 7.55
N PRO A 441 20.43 14.35 7.48
CA PRO A 441 19.34 14.62 8.42
C PRO A 441 18.26 13.53 8.37
N LYS A 442 17.47 13.40 9.45
CA LYS A 442 16.38 12.42 9.52
C LYS A 442 15.36 12.69 8.44
N GLN A 443 14.84 11.64 7.83
CA GLN A 443 13.85 11.69 6.74
C GLN A 443 12.54 11.03 7.18
N ASP A 444 12.11 11.30 8.41
CA ASP A 444 10.87 10.73 8.97
C ASP A 444 9.62 11.39 8.31
N LEU A 445 9.77 12.65 7.90
CA LEU A 445 8.84 13.44 7.10
C LEU A 445 9.67 14.33 6.15
N VAL A 446 9.39 14.26 4.86
CA VAL A 446 10.10 15.04 3.83
C VAL A 446 9.07 15.82 3.00
N PHE A 447 9.26 17.13 2.88
CA PHE A 447 8.52 17.98 1.95
C PHE A 447 9.31 18.09 0.64
N PHE A 448 8.63 17.94 -0.49
CA PHE A 448 9.18 18.05 -1.82
C PHE A 448 8.48 19.21 -2.52
N GLN A 449 9.21 20.32 -2.62
CA GLN A 449 8.77 21.48 -3.38
C GLN A 449 9.12 21.27 -4.85
N GLN A 450 8.18 21.42 -5.77
CA GLN A 450 8.52 21.41 -7.19
C GLN A 450 9.33 22.68 -7.52
N ASN A 451 10.30 22.53 -8.41
CA ASN A 451 11.16 23.63 -8.83
C ASN A 451 10.89 24.00 -10.30
N GLU A 452 11.37 25.18 -10.73
CA GLU A 452 11.18 25.69 -12.10
C GLU A 452 11.58 24.72 -13.23
N LYS A 453 12.40 23.71 -12.93
CA LYS A 453 12.84 22.67 -13.89
C LYS A 453 11.96 21.42 -13.86
N ARG A 454 10.81 21.46 -13.18
CA ARG A 454 9.92 20.31 -12.91
C ARG A 454 10.62 19.16 -12.19
N GLY A 455 11.65 19.48 -11.41
CA GLY A 455 12.23 18.57 -10.43
C GLY A 455 11.69 18.88 -9.05
N TYR A 456 12.12 18.12 -8.04
CA TYR A 456 11.70 18.31 -6.67
C TYR A 456 12.88 18.57 -5.74
N ASP A 457 12.73 19.62 -4.95
CA ASP A 457 13.67 20.10 -3.97
C ASP A 457 13.26 19.60 -2.58
N PRO A 458 14.06 18.72 -1.93
CA PRO A 458 13.62 18.08 -0.69
C PRO A 458 13.98 18.91 0.57
N PHE A 459 13.06 18.94 1.52
CA PHE A 459 13.16 19.63 2.80
C PHE A 459 12.72 18.73 3.96
N VAL A 460 13.33 18.91 5.12
CA VAL A 460 13.03 18.15 6.35
C VAL A 460 12.89 19.08 7.54
N LEU A 461 12.25 18.57 8.59
CA LEU A 461 12.09 19.29 9.86
C LEU A 461 13.45 19.70 10.45
N VAL A 462 13.50 20.90 11.04
CA VAL A 462 14.66 21.34 11.84
C VAL A 462 14.71 20.57 13.16
N GLU A 463 13.53 20.38 13.75
CA GLU A 463 13.32 19.67 15.01
C GLU A 463 13.23 18.17 14.77
N SER A 464 13.66 17.38 15.75
CA SER A 464 13.44 15.94 15.76
C SER A 464 12.40 15.63 16.83
N PHE A 465 11.37 14.90 16.44
CA PHE A 465 10.42 14.33 17.37
C PHE A 465 10.82 12.87 17.67
N GLU A 466 10.77 12.47 18.94
CA GLU A 466 10.85 11.06 19.30
C GLU A 466 9.46 10.45 19.11
N ALA A 467 9.10 10.21 17.86
CA ALA A 467 7.88 9.52 17.49
C ALA A 467 8.03 8.74 16.18
N HIS A 468 7.28 7.66 16.05
CA HIS A 468 7.04 6.95 14.79
C HIS A 468 5.76 7.49 14.17
N TRP A 469 5.81 7.84 12.90
CA TRP A 469 4.67 8.43 12.21
C TRP A 469 3.97 7.42 11.32
N LEU A 470 2.66 7.28 11.46
CA LEU A 470 1.88 6.29 10.71
C LEU A 470 0.91 6.89 9.70
N THR A 471 0.30 8.04 10.03
CA THR A 471 -0.76 8.65 9.23
C THR A 471 -0.42 10.11 8.95
N ILE A 472 -0.81 10.57 7.76
CA ILE A 472 -0.69 11.94 7.30
C ILE A 472 -2.03 12.34 6.67
N THR A 473 -2.39 13.60 6.76
CA THR A 473 -3.53 14.21 6.08
C THR A 473 -3.23 15.69 5.85
N SER A 474 -3.87 16.28 4.85
CA SER A 474 -3.77 17.72 4.57
C SER A 474 -5.16 18.33 4.38
N GLY A 475 -5.27 19.63 4.62
CA GLY A 475 -6.49 20.40 4.47
C GLY A 475 -6.36 21.76 5.15
N ASP A 476 -7.22 22.70 4.78
CA ASP A 476 -7.32 24.03 5.38
C ASP A 476 -7.82 23.89 6.84
N THR A 477 -6.90 23.81 7.79
CA THR A 477 -7.21 23.41 9.18
C THR A 477 -7.58 24.62 10.02
N ASP A 478 -7.01 25.78 9.73
CA ASP A 478 -7.30 27.03 10.41
C ASP A 478 -8.33 27.93 9.67
N LEU A 479 -8.71 27.56 8.45
CA LEU A 479 -9.64 28.25 7.55
C LEU A 479 -9.11 29.58 6.99
N ASP A 480 -7.82 29.66 6.71
CA ASP A 480 -7.19 30.83 6.09
C ASP A 480 -7.08 30.73 4.56
N GLY A 481 -7.32 29.54 4.01
CA GLY A 481 -7.39 29.25 2.58
C GLY A 481 -6.12 28.64 1.98
N ASP A 482 -5.05 28.47 2.76
CA ASP A 482 -3.94 27.62 2.38
C ASP A 482 -4.11 26.17 2.91
N ILE A 483 -3.23 25.27 2.49
CA ILE A 483 -3.34 23.85 2.84
C ILE A 483 -2.31 23.50 3.90
N ASP A 484 -2.80 23.11 5.08
CA ASP A 484 -1.99 22.61 6.17
C ASP A 484 -1.71 21.10 6.07
N VAL A 485 -0.80 20.61 6.93
CA VAL A 485 -0.50 19.18 7.07
C VAL A 485 -0.53 18.73 8.52
N VAL A 486 -1.17 17.58 8.79
CA VAL A 486 -1.19 16.94 10.10
C VAL A 486 -0.60 15.54 10.00
N VAL A 487 0.32 15.21 10.92
CA VAL A 487 1.02 13.92 10.94
C VAL A 487 0.83 13.21 12.28
N GLY A 488 0.27 12.00 12.26
CA GLY A 488 -0.12 11.24 13.45
C GLY A 488 0.93 10.23 13.90
N ALA A 489 1.15 10.17 15.22
CA ALA A 489 2.09 9.29 15.88
C ALA A 489 1.51 7.91 16.22
N PHE A 490 2.33 6.87 16.08
CA PHE A 490 2.03 5.49 16.44
C PHE A 490 3.21 4.83 17.17
N GLU A 491 3.22 4.89 18.49
CA GLU A 491 4.26 4.31 19.33
C GLU A 491 3.98 2.86 19.70
N PHE A 492 4.75 1.94 19.09
CA PHE A 492 4.70 0.52 19.44
C PHE A 492 4.98 0.25 20.93
N GLU A 493 5.83 1.05 21.59
CA GLU A 493 6.08 0.87 23.02
C GLU A 493 4.83 1.13 23.87
N ASP A 494 4.02 2.12 23.50
CA ASP A 494 2.77 2.44 24.20
C ASP A 494 1.75 1.30 24.08
N LEU A 495 1.81 0.54 22.97
CA LEU A 495 0.97 -0.63 22.75
C LEU A 495 1.33 -1.79 23.70
N TYR A 496 2.62 -2.12 23.85
CA TYR A 496 3.03 -3.31 24.60
C TYR A 496 3.36 -3.07 26.07
N ARG A 497 3.77 -1.84 26.42
CA ARG A 497 4.22 -1.48 27.78
C ARG A 497 3.27 -0.50 28.47
N GLY A 498 2.30 0.06 27.74
CA GLY A 498 1.43 1.12 28.22
C GLY A 498 2.12 2.48 28.21
N ALA A 499 1.31 3.52 28.02
CA ALA A 499 1.79 4.89 27.93
C ALA A 499 2.38 5.42 29.25
N LYS A 500 3.50 6.11 29.15
CA LYS A 500 4.17 6.78 30.28
C LYS A 500 4.31 8.29 30.11
N ASN A 501 4.15 8.78 28.90
CA ASN A 501 4.33 10.18 28.53
C ASN A 501 2.99 10.89 28.35
N THR A 502 3.01 12.21 28.27
CA THR A 502 1.83 13.00 27.91
C THR A 502 1.42 12.70 26.48
N TRP A 503 0.10 12.65 26.27
CA TRP A 503 -0.50 12.35 24.98
C TRP A 503 -0.23 13.50 24.02
N THR A 504 0.52 13.19 22.97
CA THR A 504 1.00 14.12 21.94
C THR A 504 0.86 13.42 20.58
N PRO A 505 -0.39 13.17 20.15
CA PRO A 505 -0.72 12.15 19.16
C PRO A 505 -0.47 12.56 17.70
N PHE A 506 -0.13 13.81 17.45
CA PHE A 506 0.22 14.33 16.13
C PHE A 506 1.13 15.56 16.25
N ILE A 507 1.71 15.95 15.12
CA ILE A 507 2.24 17.29 14.86
C ILE A 507 1.37 17.97 13.81
N TYR A 508 1.27 19.29 13.93
CA TYR A 508 0.55 20.16 12.99
C TYR A 508 1.59 21.07 12.31
N LEU A 509 1.56 21.08 10.99
CA LEU A 509 2.34 21.97 10.14
C LEU A 509 1.33 22.97 9.57
N GLU A 510 1.28 24.12 10.21
CA GLU A 510 0.51 25.30 9.80
C GLU A 510 1.25 25.93 8.63
N ASN A 511 0.58 26.06 7.50
CA ASN A 511 1.10 26.81 6.37
C ASN A 511 0.85 28.30 6.65
N GLU A 512 1.89 29.13 6.50
CA GLU A 512 1.85 30.56 6.86
C GLU A 512 1.85 31.45 5.61
N MET A 513 1.29 30.94 4.50
CA MET A 513 1.27 31.67 3.25
C MET A 513 0.21 32.78 3.29
N ASN A 514 0.66 34.03 3.31
CA ASN A 514 -0.22 35.21 3.31
C ASN A 514 -0.63 35.69 1.92
#